data_AF-A0A8S9ZDN6-F1
#
_entry.id   AF-A0A8S9ZDN6-F1
#
_cell.length_a   1.000
_cell.length_b   1.000
_cell.length_c   1.000
_cell.angle_alpha   90.00
_cell.angle_beta   90.00
_cell.angle_gamma   90.00
#
_symmetry.space_group_name_H-M   'P 1'
#
loop_
_entity.id
_entity.type
_entity.pdbx_description
1 polymer ?
#
loop_
_entity_poly.entity_id
_entity_poly.type
_entity_poly.pdbx_seq_one_letter_code
_entity_poly.pdbx_strand_id
1 'polypeptide(L)'
;MNKNIKQLFLLSNPIFYSNQYFHLGTPLCFHFMKKQTAIDPEIAKIREERKRRKLEKAIIKLKQYGKKPKPVEEIGIDVKLLNTLDTRRRTSELINEEDEVRRIVVLKEYARSRVLLANENVRWIRDAMKCQIRALEVLKAASPDLYTAAVKSEQCGLPSIMEGPPLTPPIENYRSPDGDYADITKQWVQPELPLLNKKFGVGTLIKTPTFQKKLQEQKKNQEENLKKKTAFA
;
A
#
# COMPACT_ATOMS: atom_id res chain seq x y z
N MET A 1 -58.33 -43.71 38.92
CA MET A 1 -59.56 -43.33 39.66
C MET A 1 -60.28 -42.25 38.87
N ASN A 2 -61.54 -42.52 38.48
CA ASN A 2 -62.68 -41.58 38.32
C ASN A 2 -62.42 -40.23 37.61
N LYS A 3 -63.11 -39.79 36.55
CA LYS A 3 -64.50 -39.96 36.09
C LYS A 3 -64.55 -39.26 34.70
N ASN A 4 -65.08 -39.90 33.65
CA ASN A 4 -66.47 -39.76 33.15
C ASN A 4 -66.72 -38.46 32.32
N ILE A 5 -67.07 -38.58 31.02
CA ILE A 5 -68.46 -38.56 30.46
C ILE A 5 -68.94 -37.11 30.26
N LYS A 6 -69.67 -36.67 29.23
CA LYS A 6 -70.30 -37.22 28.01
C LYS A 6 -70.72 -35.99 27.17
N GLN A 7 -70.68 -36.10 25.84
CA GLN A 7 -71.83 -35.99 24.90
C GLN A 7 -72.32 -34.57 24.57
N LEU A 8 -72.29 -34.19 23.28
CA LEU A 8 -73.42 -34.16 22.31
C LEU A 8 -74.40 -33.00 22.63
N PHE A 9 -74.95 -32.20 21.72
CA PHE A 9 -75.67 -32.58 20.50
C PHE A 9 -76.23 -31.31 19.81
N LEU A 10 -76.45 -31.42 18.48
CA LEU A 10 -77.57 -30.90 17.66
C LEU A 10 -77.76 -29.38 17.51
N LEU A 11 -77.59 -28.85 16.29
CA LEU A 11 -78.56 -28.72 15.16
C LEU A 11 -79.21 -27.34 15.18
N SER A 12 -79.10 -26.60 14.07
CA SER A 12 -80.24 -26.20 13.23
C SER A 12 -79.84 -25.08 12.24
N ASN A 13 -79.93 -25.42 10.95
CA ASN A 13 -79.99 -24.53 9.77
C ASN A 13 -81.19 -23.53 9.83
N PRO A 14 -81.51 -22.71 8.80
CA PRO A 14 -80.74 -22.03 7.73
C PRO A 14 -81.16 -20.54 7.55
N ILE A 15 -80.59 -19.83 6.55
CA ILE A 15 -81.26 -19.06 5.46
C ILE A 15 -80.37 -17.91 4.97
N PHE A 16 -80.28 -17.85 3.63
CA PHE A 16 -79.72 -16.83 2.74
C PHE A 16 -79.88 -15.37 3.20
N TYR A 17 -78.92 -14.50 2.89
CA TYR A 17 -79.05 -13.39 1.92
C TYR A 17 -77.75 -12.58 1.83
N SER A 18 -77.43 -12.19 0.60
CA SER A 18 -76.34 -11.32 0.18
C SER A 18 -76.32 -9.96 0.89
N ASN A 19 -75.14 -9.52 1.34
CA ASN A 19 -74.78 -8.09 1.43
C ASN A 19 -73.25 -7.92 1.34
N GLN A 20 -72.78 -7.76 0.11
CA GLN A 20 -72.02 -6.60 -0.35
C GLN A 20 -71.34 -5.68 0.70
N TYR A 21 -70.02 -5.53 0.52
CA TYR A 21 -69.16 -4.36 0.77
C TYR A 21 -69.00 -3.84 2.20
N PHE A 22 -67.90 -4.21 2.88
CA PHE A 22 -67.01 -3.26 3.57
C PHE A 22 -65.62 -3.88 3.75
N HIS A 23 -64.70 -3.63 2.81
CA HIS A 23 -63.28 -3.76 3.07
C HIS A 23 -62.81 -2.50 3.81
N LEU A 24 -62.74 -2.56 5.14
CA LEU A 24 -62.03 -1.54 5.91
C LEU A 24 -60.52 -1.72 5.68
N GLY A 25 -60.00 -1.05 4.64
CA GLY A 25 -58.57 -0.90 4.47
C GLY A 25 -57.98 -0.07 5.62
N THR A 26 -56.85 -0.52 6.17
CA THR A 26 -56.03 0.26 7.11
C THR A 26 -55.75 1.66 6.54
N PRO A 27 -56.10 2.75 7.24
CA PRO A 27 -55.70 4.08 6.79
C PRO A 27 -54.18 4.21 6.95
N LEU A 28 -53.44 4.19 5.84
CA LEU A 28 -52.08 4.71 5.85
C LEU A 28 -52.18 6.22 6.11
N CYS A 29 -51.95 6.62 7.35
CA CYS A 29 -51.84 8.01 7.74
C CYS A 29 -50.55 8.62 7.14
N PHE A 30 -50.57 8.92 5.83
CA PHE A 30 -49.54 9.70 5.13
C PHE A 30 -49.65 11.21 5.43
N HIS A 31 -50.61 11.62 6.26
CA HIS A 31 -51.06 13.01 6.40
C HIS A 31 -50.04 13.97 7.05
N PHE A 32 -48.86 13.47 7.45
CA PHE A 32 -47.78 14.30 8.01
C PHE A 32 -46.40 14.05 7.38
N MET A 33 -46.32 13.46 6.19
CA MET A 33 -45.04 13.38 5.48
C MET A 33 -44.80 14.66 4.68
N LYS A 34 -43.95 15.56 5.21
CA LYS A 34 -43.51 16.77 4.50
C LYS A 34 -42.88 16.40 3.15
N LYS A 35 -43.36 17.00 2.07
CA LYS A 35 -42.76 16.86 0.73
C LYS A 35 -41.30 17.29 0.79
N GLN A 36 -40.38 16.44 0.35
CA GLN A 36 -38.98 16.84 0.23
C GLN A 36 -38.87 17.92 -0.85
N THR A 37 -38.44 19.11 -0.43
CA THR A 37 -38.18 20.21 -1.35
C THR A 37 -36.85 19.97 -2.06
N ALA A 38 -36.82 20.31 -3.35
CA ALA A 38 -35.56 20.34 -4.09
C ALA A 38 -34.63 21.34 -3.40
N ILE A 39 -33.37 20.95 -3.21
CA ILE A 39 -32.36 21.84 -2.64
C ILE A 39 -32.04 22.92 -3.67
N ASP A 40 -31.94 24.17 -3.23
CA ASP A 40 -31.56 25.28 -4.09
C ASP A 40 -30.22 25.01 -4.79
N PRO A 41 -30.08 25.40 -6.07
CA PRO A 41 -28.91 25.06 -6.87
C PRO A 41 -27.60 25.62 -6.29
N GLU A 42 -27.66 26.79 -5.66
CA GLU A 42 -26.49 27.41 -5.00
C GLU A 42 -26.06 26.64 -3.75
N ILE A 43 -27.01 26.21 -2.93
CA ILE A 43 -26.74 25.40 -1.73
C ILE A 43 -26.14 24.04 -2.12
N ALA A 44 -26.59 23.45 -3.23
CA ALA A 44 -26.03 22.22 -3.77
C ALA A 44 -24.56 22.38 -4.21
N LYS A 45 -24.24 23.45 -4.95
CA LYS A 45 -22.86 23.79 -5.36
C LYS A 45 -21.94 23.99 -4.15
N ILE A 46 -22.37 24.75 -3.14
CA ILE A 46 -21.60 24.98 -1.91
C ILE A 46 -21.34 23.66 -1.17
N ARG A 47 -22.32 22.74 -1.11
CA ARG A 47 -22.13 21.42 -0.49
C ARG A 47 -21.14 20.55 -1.26
N GLU A 48 -21.15 20.62 -2.59
CA GLU A 48 -20.23 19.91 -3.46
C GLU A 48 -18.80 20.45 -3.33
N GLU A 49 -18.61 21.76 -3.35
CA GLU A 49 -17.31 22.40 -3.14
C GLU A 49 -16.70 22.05 -1.79
N ARG A 50 -17.51 22.01 -0.72
CA ARG A 50 -17.04 21.56 0.60
C ARG A 50 -16.55 20.11 0.59
N LYS A 51 -17.20 19.22 -0.17
CA LYS A 51 -16.75 17.82 -0.32
C LYS A 51 -15.46 17.75 -1.13
N ARG A 52 -15.37 18.51 -2.22
CA ARG A 52 -14.17 18.61 -3.04
C ARG A 52 -12.96 19.07 -2.23
N ARG A 53 -13.10 20.17 -1.47
CA ARG A 53 -12.02 20.69 -0.60
C ARG A 53 -11.59 19.68 0.46
N LYS A 54 -12.53 18.89 1.02
CA LYS A 54 -12.20 17.81 1.97
C LYS A 54 -11.38 16.70 1.32
N LEU A 55 -11.77 16.28 0.11
CA LEU A 55 -11.04 15.28 -0.67
C LEU A 55 -9.65 15.78 -1.08
N GLU A 56 -9.54 17.03 -1.52
CA GLU A 56 -8.26 17.66 -1.88
C GLU A 56 -7.30 17.67 -0.68
N LYS A 57 -7.76 18.12 0.51
CA LYS A 57 -6.96 18.08 1.75
C LYS A 57 -6.55 16.66 2.14
N ALA A 58 -7.46 15.70 1.99
CA ALA A 58 -7.19 14.28 2.27
C ALA A 58 -6.12 13.71 1.32
N ILE A 59 -6.21 14.02 0.03
CA ILE A 59 -5.21 13.65 -0.98
C ILE A 59 -3.85 14.29 -0.66
N ILE A 60 -3.81 15.57 -0.31
CA ILE A 60 -2.57 16.26 0.10
C ILE A 60 -1.93 15.55 1.29
N LYS A 61 -2.74 15.17 2.29
CA LYS A 61 -2.28 14.46 3.50
C LYS A 61 -1.72 13.08 3.15
N LEU A 62 -2.42 12.29 2.35
CA LEU A 62 -1.95 10.98 1.90
C LEU A 62 -0.66 11.07 1.08
N LYS A 63 -0.58 12.06 0.17
CA LYS A 63 0.64 12.32 -0.60
C LYS A 63 1.83 12.68 0.30
N GLN A 64 1.59 13.37 1.41
CA GLN A 64 2.63 13.69 2.37
C GLN A 64 3.11 12.46 3.14
N TYR A 65 2.22 11.53 3.51
CA TYR A 65 2.59 10.27 4.18
C TYR A 65 3.29 9.29 3.25
N GLY A 66 2.86 9.17 1.98
CA GLY A 66 3.51 8.30 1.00
C GLY A 66 4.97 8.63 0.71
N LYS A 67 5.40 9.87 1.01
CA LYS A 67 6.79 10.32 0.87
C LYS A 67 7.66 10.05 2.10
N LYS A 68 7.05 9.69 3.24
CA LYS A 68 7.82 9.43 4.47
C LYS A 68 8.43 8.03 4.36
N PRO A 69 9.76 7.87 4.41
CA PRO A 69 10.37 6.56 4.45
C PRO A 69 9.99 5.85 5.75
N LYS A 70 10.00 4.51 5.72
CA LYS A 70 9.91 3.72 6.95
C LYS A 70 11.11 4.07 7.84
N PRO A 71 10.93 4.20 9.17
CA PRO A 71 12.05 4.45 10.05
C PRO A 71 13.00 3.24 10.03
N VAL A 72 14.30 3.50 10.09
CA VAL A 72 15.34 2.47 10.19
C VAL A 72 15.68 2.29 11.66
N GLU A 73 15.31 1.15 12.23
CA GLU A 73 15.43 0.90 13.66
C GLU A 73 16.89 0.88 14.13
N GLU A 74 17.80 0.35 13.32
CA GLU A 74 19.23 0.19 13.64
C GLU A 74 20.00 1.51 13.77
N ILE A 75 19.50 2.59 13.16
CA ILE A 75 20.17 3.91 13.21
C ILE A 75 19.90 4.61 14.55
N GLY A 76 18.75 4.31 15.18
CA GLY A 76 18.32 4.95 16.42
C GLY A 76 18.74 4.18 17.67
N ILE A 77 18.89 4.89 18.79
CA ILE A 77 19.00 4.26 20.10
C ILE A 77 17.60 3.95 20.61
N ASP A 78 17.38 2.74 21.10
CA ASP A 78 16.12 2.36 21.73
C ASP A 78 15.84 3.21 22.98
N VAL A 79 14.64 3.79 23.04
CA VAL A 79 14.19 4.61 24.18
C VAL A 79 14.26 3.84 25.50
N LYS A 80 14.00 2.52 25.48
CA LYS A 80 14.12 1.65 26.65
C LYS A 80 15.55 1.57 27.18
N LEU A 81 16.54 1.55 26.28
CA LEU A 81 17.94 1.52 26.66
C LEU A 81 18.37 2.83 27.29
N LEU A 82 17.91 3.97 26.75
CA LEU A 82 18.23 5.31 27.25
C LEU A 82 17.95 5.45 28.76
N ASN A 83 16.82 4.91 29.22
CA ASN A 83 16.41 4.94 30.64
C ASN A 83 17.25 4.04 31.56
N THR A 84 17.99 3.08 31.00
CA THR A 84 18.78 2.08 31.75
C THR A 84 20.28 2.19 31.50
N LEU A 85 20.74 3.25 30.85
CA LEU A 85 22.15 3.40 30.49
C LEU A 85 23.05 3.40 31.73
N ASP A 86 22.67 4.13 32.78
CA ASP A 86 23.52 4.31 33.95
C ASP A 86 23.74 2.99 34.71
N THR A 87 22.75 2.10 34.74
CA THR A 87 22.89 0.77 35.37
C THR A 87 23.62 -0.24 34.49
N ARG A 88 23.64 -0.04 33.16
CA ARG A 88 24.28 -0.93 32.19
C ARG A 88 25.69 -0.50 31.79
N ARG A 89 26.13 0.69 32.20
CA ARG A 89 27.48 1.19 31.93
C ARG A 89 28.49 0.28 32.64
N ARG A 90 29.44 -0.25 31.86
CA ARG A 90 30.64 -0.87 32.42
C ARG A 90 31.57 0.24 32.90
N THR A 91 32.18 0.07 34.06
CA THR A 91 33.24 0.95 34.55
C THR A 91 34.41 0.91 33.58
N SER A 92 34.88 2.08 33.12
CA SER A 92 36.09 2.14 32.29
C SER A 92 37.31 1.88 33.15
N GLU A 93 38.09 0.87 32.78
CA GLU A 93 39.42 0.66 33.34
C GLU A 93 40.38 1.73 32.78
N LEU A 94 41.29 2.21 33.62
CA LEU A 94 42.36 3.12 33.19
C LEU A 94 43.31 2.33 32.29
N ILE A 95 43.55 2.83 31.08
CA ILE A 95 44.48 2.21 30.14
C ILE A 95 45.90 2.62 30.55
N ASN A 96 46.84 1.66 30.55
CA ASN A 96 48.24 1.95 30.81
C ASN A 96 48.85 2.78 29.66
N GLU A 97 49.77 3.68 29.95
CA GLU A 97 50.42 4.53 28.93
C GLU A 97 51.10 3.70 27.84
N GLU A 98 51.71 2.57 28.22
CA GLU A 98 52.31 1.63 27.27
C GLU A 98 51.29 1.04 26.29
N ASP A 99 50.09 0.72 26.76
CA ASP A 99 48.98 0.21 25.94
C ASP A 99 48.46 1.26 24.96
N GLU A 100 48.38 2.51 25.40
CA GLU A 100 48.00 3.62 24.52
C GLU A 100 49.02 3.81 23.40
N VAL A 101 50.31 3.78 23.72
CA VAL A 101 51.39 3.87 22.72
C VAL A 101 51.34 2.69 21.75
N ARG A 102 51.16 1.46 22.25
CA ARG A 102 50.97 0.27 21.41
C ARG A 102 49.80 0.44 20.44
N ARG A 103 48.67 0.93 20.94
CA ARG A 103 47.48 1.19 20.10
C ARG A 103 47.76 2.22 19.01
N ILE A 104 48.46 3.30 19.33
CA ILE A 104 48.82 4.35 18.36
C ILE A 104 49.69 3.77 17.24
N VAL A 105 50.68 2.93 17.58
CA VAL A 105 51.55 2.28 16.60
C VAL A 105 50.73 1.38 15.67
N VAL A 106 49.89 0.51 16.23
CA VAL A 106 49.02 -0.40 15.46
C VAL A 106 48.09 0.37 14.53
N LEU A 107 47.48 1.46 15.00
CA LEU A 107 46.60 2.28 14.18
C LEU A 107 47.34 2.96 13.02
N LYS A 108 48.57 3.44 13.25
CA LYS A 108 49.43 4.01 12.20
C LYS A 108 49.79 2.97 11.14
N GLU A 109 50.17 1.77 11.55
CA GLU A 109 50.49 0.67 10.64
C GLU A 109 49.26 0.21 9.85
N TYR A 110 48.11 0.08 10.53
CA TYR A 110 46.85 -0.24 9.89
C TYR A 110 46.47 0.81 8.85
N ALA A 111 46.57 2.10 9.18
CA ALA A 111 46.29 3.18 8.24
C ALA A 111 47.20 3.12 6.99
N ARG A 112 48.51 2.86 7.17
CA ARG A 112 49.45 2.66 6.05
C ARG A 112 49.03 1.48 5.18
N SER A 113 48.70 0.33 5.80
CA SER A 113 48.23 -0.86 5.08
C SER A 113 46.96 -0.59 4.27
N ARG A 114 45.98 0.12 4.83
CA ARG A 114 44.75 0.49 4.11
C ARG A 114 45.00 1.40 2.91
N VAL A 115 45.94 2.34 3.04
CA VAL A 115 46.33 3.22 1.92
C VAL A 115 47.02 2.43 0.82
N LEU A 116 47.92 1.50 1.17
CA LEU A 116 48.58 0.64 0.18
C LEU A 116 47.57 -0.21 -0.61
N LEU A 117 46.65 -0.89 0.10
CA LEU A 117 45.59 -1.69 -0.53
C LEU A 117 44.69 -0.84 -1.43
N ALA A 118 44.32 0.36 -0.99
CA ALA A 118 43.52 1.27 -1.82
C ALA A 118 44.26 1.68 -3.10
N ASN A 119 45.56 1.99 -3.01
CA ASN A 119 46.38 2.33 -4.17
C ASN A 119 46.53 1.17 -5.15
N GLU A 120 46.68 -0.06 -4.63
CA GLU A 120 46.72 -1.28 -5.45
C GLU A 120 45.40 -1.51 -6.18
N ASN A 121 44.26 -1.35 -5.50
CA ASN A 121 42.94 -1.45 -6.14
C ASN A 121 42.77 -0.42 -7.26
N VAL A 122 43.13 0.84 -7.01
CA VAL A 122 43.06 1.91 -8.01
C VAL A 122 43.99 1.61 -9.19
N ARG A 123 45.19 1.10 -8.92
CA ARG A 123 46.13 0.68 -9.97
C ARG A 123 45.54 -0.44 -10.82
N TRP A 124 45.01 -1.49 -10.19
CA TRP A 124 44.43 -2.64 -10.87
C TRP A 124 43.25 -2.23 -11.77
N ILE A 125 42.32 -1.40 -11.25
CA ILE A 125 41.21 -0.88 -12.03
C ILE A 125 41.72 -0.07 -13.23
N ARG A 126 42.69 0.83 -13.01
CA ARG A 126 43.27 1.65 -14.08
C ARG A 126 43.93 0.79 -15.16
N ASP A 127 44.68 -0.23 -14.76
CA ASP A 127 45.38 -1.12 -15.68
C ASP A 127 44.39 -2.00 -16.45
N ALA A 128 43.34 -2.51 -15.79
CA ALA A 128 42.24 -3.22 -16.45
C ALA A 128 41.53 -2.34 -17.49
N MET A 129 41.21 -1.09 -17.14
CA MET A 129 40.61 -0.12 -18.08
C MET A 129 41.52 0.17 -19.27
N LYS A 130 42.83 0.38 -19.05
CA LYS A 130 43.80 0.58 -20.14
C LYS A 130 43.86 -0.63 -21.07
N CYS A 131 43.86 -1.84 -20.51
CA CYS A 131 43.85 -3.07 -21.30
C CYS A 131 42.57 -3.20 -22.13
N GLN A 132 41.42 -2.90 -21.52
CA GLN A 132 40.12 -2.89 -22.22
C GLN A 132 40.12 -1.88 -23.38
N ILE A 133 40.57 -0.65 -23.16
CA ILE A 133 40.63 0.39 -24.19
C ILE A 133 41.54 -0.04 -25.35
N ARG A 134 42.75 -0.50 -25.05
CA ARG A 134 43.69 -1.00 -26.08
C ARG A 134 43.10 -2.17 -26.88
N ALA A 135 42.44 -3.10 -26.20
CA ALA A 135 41.78 -4.22 -26.86
C ALA A 135 40.68 -3.74 -27.83
N LEU A 136 39.90 -2.73 -27.44
CA LEU A 136 38.87 -2.12 -28.29
C LEU A 136 39.46 -1.34 -29.48
N GLU A 137 40.59 -0.64 -29.29
CA GLU A 137 41.30 0.05 -30.38
C GLU A 137 41.82 -0.94 -31.43
N VAL A 138 42.44 -2.03 -30.99
CA VAL A 138 42.91 -3.12 -31.88
C VAL A 138 41.72 -3.79 -32.58
N LEU A 139 40.64 -4.08 -31.86
CA LEU A 139 39.42 -4.66 -32.42
C LEU A 139 38.80 -3.77 -33.49
N LYS A 140 38.77 -2.46 -33.26
CA LYS A 140 38.26 -1.47 -34.21
C LYS A 140 39.08 -1.42 -35.50
N ALA A 141 40.40 -1.56 -35.40
CA ALA A 141 41.29 -1.60 -36.57
C ALA A 141 41.17 -2.91 -37.36
N ALA A 142 40.96 -4.04 -36.68
CA ALA A 142 40.82 -5.35 -37.32
C ALA A 142 39.43 -5.57 -37.94
N SER A 143 38.37 -5.20 -37.24
CA SER A 143 36.99 -5.45 -37.66
C SER A 143 36.00 -4.44 -37.04
N PRO A 144 35.43 -3.52 -37.84
CA PRO A 144 34.51 -2.52 -37.32
C PRO A 144 33.18 -3.12 -36.83
N ASP A 145 32.69 -4.18 -37.49
CA ASP A 145 31.42 -4.80 -37.16
C ASP A 145 31.43 -5.41 -35.74
N LEU A 146 32.49 -6.14 -35.38
CA LEU A 146 32.64 -6.72 -34.04
C LEU A 146 32.82 -5.63 -32.97
N TYR A 147 33.50 -4.53 -33.29
CA TYR A 147 33.59 -3.39 -32.39
C TYR A 147 32.20 -2.82 -32.06
N THR A 148 31.34 -2.64 -33.08
CA THR A 148 29.97 -2.15 -32.84
C THR A 148 29.13 -3.12 -32.01
N ALA A 149 29.38 -4.43 -32.13
CA ALA A 149 28.73 -5.43 -31.29
C ALA A 149 29.23 -5.36 -29.85
N ALA A 150 30.54 -5.30 -29.62
CA ALA A 150 31.16 -5.31 -28.29
C ALA A 150 30.86 -4.05 -27.44
N VAL A 151 30.63 -2.90 -28.09
CA VAL A 151 30.32 -1.63 -27.40
C VAL A 151 28.85 -1.54 -26.99
N LYS A 152 27.96 -2.36 -27.57
CA LYS A 152 26.54 -2.36 -27.18
C LYS A 152 26.41 -2.79 -25.71
N SER A 153 25.67 -2.01 -24.93
CA SER A 153 25.38 -2.33 -23.53
C SER A 153 24.47 -3.56 -23.46
N GLU A 154 24.93 -4.61 -22.79
CA GLU A 154 24.14 -5.80 -22.48
C GLU A 154 23.01 -5.44 -21.52
N GLN A 155 21.76 -5.56 -21.94
CA GLN A 155 20.59 -5.32 -21.09
C GLN A 155 20.35 -6.44 -20.06
N CYS A 156 21.09 -7.56 -20.16
CA CYS A 156 20.86 -8.77 -19.35
C CYS A 156 21.51 -8.77 -17.95
N GLY A 157 22.16 -7.67 -17.52
CA GLY A 157 22.98 -7.64 -16.29
C GLY A 157 22.30 -7.19 -15.00
N LEU A 158 21.02 -6.79 -15.03
CA LEU A 158 20.34 -6.26 -13.84
C LEU A 158 18.98 -6.95 -13.63
N PRO A 159 18.69 -7.52 -12.44
CA PRO A 159 19.49 -7.53 -11.20
C PRO A 159 20.32 -8.82 -11.04
N SER A 160 21.65 -8.71 -11.06
CA SER A 160 22.54 -9.80 -10.61
C SER A 160 22.55 -9.86 -9.07
N ILE A 161 22.21 -11.01 -8.50
CA ILE A 161 22.35 -11.28 -7.07
C ILE A 161 23.68 -12.00 -6.88
N MET A 162 24.61 -11.36 -6.19
CA MET A 162 25.89 -11.95 -5.81
C MET A 162 25.98 -11.97 -4.30
N GLU A 163 26.07 -13.17 -3.73
CA GLU A 163 26.29 -13.35 -2.30
C GLU A 163 27.78 -13.20 -1.97
N GLY A 164 28.08 -12.63 -0.79
CA GLY A 164 29.45 -12.52 -0.32
C GLY A 164 30.05 -13.89 0.02
N PRO A 165 31.39 -14.03 -0.01
CA PRO A 165 32.03 -15.28 0.38
C PRO A 165 31.75 -15.60 1.86
N PRO A 166 31.39 -16.85 2.19
CA PRO A 166 31.22 -17.25 3.59
C PRO A 166 32.58 -17.36 4.30
N LEU A 167 32.59 -17.27 5.63
CA LEU A 167 33.80 -17.49 6.43
C LEU A 167 34.37 -18.90 6.26
N THR A 168 33.49 -19.89 6.08
CA THR A 168 33.82 -21.30 5.93
C THR A 168 33.02 -21.86 4.75
N PRO A 169 33.62 -22.69 3.88
CA PRO A 169 32.89 -23.31 2.78
C PRO A 169 31.76 -24.22 3.31
N PRO A 170 30.69 -24.42 2.50
CA PRO A 170 29.58 -25.28 2.89
C PRO A 170 30.06 -26.73 3.09
N ILE A 171 29.55 -27.37 4.15
CA ILE A 171 29.83 -28.78 4.44
C ILE A 171 28.87 -29.65 3.62
N GLU A 172 29.42 -30.61 2.87
CA GLU A 172 28.61 -31.55 2.10
C GLU A 172 27.71 -32.39 3.01
N ASN A 173 26.44 -32.57 2.63
CA ASN A 173 25.45 -33.37 3.35
C ASN A 173 25.15 -32.92 4.79
N TYR A 174 25.45 -31.66 5.14
CA TYR A 174 25.05 -31.12 6.43
C TYR A 174 23.51 -31.02 6.53
N ARG A 175 22.93 -31.80 7.45
CA ARG A 175 21.51 -31.74 7.76
C ARG A 175 21.29 -30.73 8.89
N SER A 176 20.84 -29.53 8.52
CA SER A 176 20.42 -28.52 9.49
C SER A 176 19.32 -29.07 10.40
N PRO A 177 19.32 -28.71 11.70
CA PRO A 177 18.21 -29.04 12.59
C PRO A 177 16.91 -28.35 12.14
N ASP A 178 15.78 -29.00 12.37
CA ASP A 178 14.47 -28.46 12.01
C ASP A 178 14.07 -27.31 12.94
N GLY A 179 13.41 -26.28 12.41
CA GLY A 179 12.90 -25.13 13.17
C GLY A 179 11.95 -24.24 12.35
N ASP A 180 10.99 -23.60 13.04
CA ASP A 180 10.01 -22.70 12.44
C ASP A 180 10.52 -21.25 12.43
N TYR A 181 10.36 -20.57 11.30
CA TYR A 181 10.65 -19.14 11.16
C TYR A 181 9.37 -18.31 11.29
N ALA A 182 9.31 -17.43 12.29
CA ALA A 182 8.24 -16.45 12.44
C ALA A 182 8.73 -15.06 12.02
N ASP A 183 8.04 -14.44 11.06
CA ASP A 183 8.31 -13.06 10.67
C ASP A 183 7.79 -12.09 11.74
N ILE A 184 8.73 -11.44 12.44
CA ILE A 184 8.47 -10.43 13.48
C ILE A 184 8.71 -9.00 13.00
N THR A 185 8.82 -8.78 11.68
CA THR A 185 9.05 -7.44 11.13
C THR A 185 7.92 -6.48 11.49
N LYS A 186 8.29 -5.29 12.00
CA LYS A 186 7.30 -4.29 12.40
C LYS A 186 6.64 -3.66 11.17
N GLN A 187 5.31 -3.72 11.11
CA GLN A 187 4.53 -3.11 10.05
C GLN A 187 4.24 -1.64 10.36
N TRP A 188 4.76 -0.75 9.51
CA TRP A 188 4.52 0.69 9.59
C TRP A 188 3.34 1.08 8.69
N VAL A 189 2.13 1.06 9.24
CA VAL A 189 0.89 1.35 8.50
C VAL A 189 0.70 2.86 8.34
N GLN A 190 0.34 3.31 7.13
CA GLN A 190 -0.02 4.70 6.89
C GLN A 190 -1.41 4.98 7.47
N PRO A 191 -1.65 6.17 8.05
CA PRO A 191 -2.97 6.51 8.57
C PRO A 191 -4.00 6.47 7.44
N GLU A 192 -4.97 5.58 7.56
CA GLU A 192 -6.07 5.47 6.61
C GLU A 192 -6.99 6.69 6.73
N LEU A 193 -7.56 7.12 5.61
CA LEU A 193 -8.61 8.14 5.66
C LEU A 193 -9.82 7.52 6.37
N PRO A 194 -10.50 8.26 7.27
CA PRO A 194 -11.75 7.80 7.82
C PRO A 194 -12.68 7.45 6.66
N LEU A 195 -13.21 6.23 6.67
CA LEU A 195 -14.16 5.78 5.68
C LEU A 195 -15.22 6.87 5.54
N LEU A 196 -15.45 7.33 4.31
CA LEU A 196 -16.59 8.15 3.97
C LEU A 196 -17.83 7.30 4.29
N ASN A 197 -18.26 7.33 5.54
CA ASN A 197 -19.50 6.69 5.96
C ASN A 197 -20.56 7.24 5.03
N LYS A 198 -21.02 6.39 4.11
CA LYS A 198 -22.11 6.68 3.18
C LYS A 198 -23.40 6.80 3.99
N LYS A 199 -23.52 7.84 4.82
CA LYS A 199 -24.83 8.42 5.15
C LYS A 199 -25.22 9.38 4.03
N PHE A 200 -25.11 8.92 2.79
CA PHE A 200 -25.86 9.53 1.70
C PHE A 200 -27.26 8.95 1.84
N GLY A 201 -28.17 9.70 2.46
CA GLY A 201 -29.61 9.47 2.36
C GLY A 201 -30.11 9.72 0.93
N VAL A 202 -29.50 9.04 -0.05
CA VAL A 202 -29.78 9.13 -1.49
C VAL A 202 -30.11 7.73 -2.03
N GLY A 203 -30.45 6.79 -1.15
CA GLY A 203 -30.91 5.44 -1.52
C GLY A 203 -32.24 5.42 -2.30
N THR A 204 -32.93 6.56 -2.39
CA THR A 204 -34.24 6.68 -3.05
C THR A 204 -34.23 7.49 -4.34
N LEU A 205 -33.20 8.28 -4.63
CA LEU A 205 -33.15 9.12 -5.84
C LEU A 205 -32.62 8.41 -7.09
N ILE A 206 -31.82 7.35 -6.93
CA ILE A 206 -31.27 6.57 -8.06
C ILE A 206 -32.36 5.75 -8.77
N LYS A 207 -33.47 5.48 -8.08
CA LYS A 207 -34.60 4.68 -8.62
C LYS A 207 -35.75 5.51 -9.20
N THR A 208 -35.66 6.84 -9.22
CA THR A 208 -36.73 7.63 -9.85
C THR A 208 -36.62 7.52 -11.38
N PRO A 209 -37.75 7.30 -12.09
CA PRO A 209 -37.73 7.15 -13.55
C PRO A 209 -37.21 8.42 -14.25
N THR A 210 -37.34 9.59 -13.62
CA THR A 210 -36.81 10.87 -14.11
C THR A 210 -35.28 10.94 -14.06
N PHE A 211 -34.64 10.37 -13.04
CA PHE A 211 -33.18 10.30 -12.95
C PHE A 211 -32.60 9.34 -13.99
N GLN A 212 -33.25 8.19 -14.20
CA GLN A 212 -32.86 7.22 -15.23
C GLN A 212 -32.94 7.80 -16.65
N LYS A 213 -33.99 8.57 -16.97
CA LYS A 213 -34.13 9.28 -18.25
C LYS A 213 -32.99 10.27 -18.48
N LYS A 214 -32.68 11.12 -17.49
CA LYS A 214 -31.54 12.07 -17.59
C LYS A 214 -30.19 11.35 -17.78
N LEU A 215 -30.01 10.20 -17.14
CA LEU A 215 -28.79 9.42 -17.26
C LEU A 215 -28.65 8.78 -18.66
N GLN A 216 -29.77 8.38 -19.27
CA GLN A 216 -29.82 7.92 -20.66
C GLN A 216 -29.56 9.06 -21.66
N GLU A 217 -30.13 10.25 -21.44
CA GLU A 217 -29.86 11.43 -22.27
C GLU A 217 -28.38 11.86 -22.23
N GLN A 218 -27.76 11.84 -21.05
CA GLN A 218 -26.33 12.14 -20.92
C GLN A 218 -25.44 11.14 -21.65
N LYS A 219 -25.78 9.84 -21.59
CA LYS A 219 -25.07 8.80 -22.35
C LYS A 219 -25.21 9.02 -23.86
N LYS A 220 -26.42 9.31 -24.34
CA LYS A 220 -26.66 9.65 -25.76
C LYS A 220 -25.85 10.87 -26.21
N ASN A 221 -25.84 11.94 -25.40
CA ASN A 221 -25.07 13.15 -25.73
C ASN A 221 -23.55 12.90 -25.71
N GLN A 222 -23.05 12.00 -24.85
CA GLN A 222 -21.63 11.61 -24.85
C GLN A 222 -21.27 10.77 -26.09
N GLU A 223 -22.12 9.82 -26.47
CA GLU A 223 -21.96 9.03 -27.69
C GLU A 223 -22.01 9.90 -28.94
N GLU A 224 -22.91 10.87 -29.02
CA GLU A 224 -22.97 11.83 -30.13
C GLU A 224 -21.71 12.71 -30.20
N ASN A 225 -21.18 13.16 -29.06
CA ASN A 225 -19.94 13.92 -29.02
C ASN A 225 -18.71 13.07 -29.40
N LEU A 226 -18.69 11.79 -29.05
CA LEU A 226 -17.67 10.83 -29.47
C LEU A 226 -17.74 10.55 -30.99
N LYS A 227 -18.95 10.41 -31.53
CA LYS A 227 -19.19 10.28 -32.98
C LYS A 227 -18.78 11.54 -33.75
N LYS A 228 -19.07 12.73 -33.22
CA LYS A 228 -18.61 13.99 -33.81
C LYS A 228 -17.08 14.14 -33.76
N LYS A 229 -16.43 13.71 -32.68
CA LYS A 229 -14.96 13.73 -32.58
C LYS A 229 -14.27 12.75 -33.53
N THR A 230 -14.88 11.61 -33.79
CA THR A 230 -14.34 10.58 -34.72
C THR A 230 -14.62 10.89 -36.18
N ALA A 231 -15.61 11.71 -36.50
CA ALA A 231 -15.90 12.18 -37.86
C ALA A 231 -15.04 13.37 -38.33
N PHE A 232 -14.29 14.00 -37.42
CA PHE A 232 -13.42 15.17 -37.68
C PHE A 232 -11.92 14.84 -37.58
N ALA A 233 -11.56 13.56 -37.39
CA ALA A 233 -10.18 13.04 -37.43
C ALA A 233 -10.03 12.16 -38.67
#